data_AF-G3X989-F1
#
_entry.id   AF-G3X989-F1
#
_cell.length_a   1.000
_cell.length_b   1.000
_cell.length_c   1.000
_cell.angle_alpha   90.00
_cell.angle_beta   90.00
_cell.angle_gamma   90.00
#
_symmetry.space_group_name_H-M   'P 1'
#
loop_
_entity.id
_entity.type
_entity.pdbx_description
1 polymer ?
#
loop_
_entity_poly.entity_id
_entity_poly.type
_entity_poly.pdbx_seq_one_letter_code
_entity_poly.pdbx_strand_id
1 'polypeptide(L)' 'MKITRQKHAKKHLGFFRNNFGVREPYQILLDGTFCQAALRGRIQLRDQLPRYLMGETQLCTTRIRTYL' A
#
# COMPACT_ATOMS: atom_id res chain seq x y z
N MET A 1 -2.84 -4.02 -26.54
CA MET A 1 -3.01 -2.91 -25.58
C MET A 1 -2.10 -3.14 -24.39
N LYS A 2 -1.15 -2.24 -24.11
CA LYS A 2 -0.27 -2.34 -22.94
C LYS A 2 -1.10 -2.07 -21.68
N ILE A 3 -1.47 -3.12 -20.94
CA ILE A 3 -2.21 -2.95 -19.69
C ILE A 3 -1.27 -2.33 -18.66
N THR A 4 -1.65 -1.17 -18.11
CA THR A 4 -0.85 -0.49 -17.08
C THR A 4 -1.04 -1.19 -15.73
N ARG A 5 0.01 -1.20 -14.90
CA ARG A 5 -0.05 -1.79 -13.55
C ARG A 5 -1.19 -1.21 -12.70
N GLN A 6 -1.49 0.08 -12.88
CA GLN A 6 -2.64 0.74 -12.23
C GLN A 6 -3.99 0.14 -12.64
N LYS A 7 -4.17 -0.25 -13.91
CA LYS A 7 -5.42 -0.89 -14.35
C LYS A 7 -5.63 -2.23 -13.65
N HIS A 8 -4.57 -3.00 -13.43
CA HIS A 8 -4.64 -4.23 -12.62
C HIS A 8 -4.94 -3.93 -11.15
N ALA A 9 -4.24 -2.96 -10.55
CA ALA A 9 -4.49 -2.55 -9.17
C ALA A 9 -5.96 -2.14 -8.96
N LYS A 10 -6.54 -1.37 -9.90
CA LYS A 10 -7.95 -0.96 -9.86
C LYS A 10 -8.91 -2.15 -9.87
N LYS A 11 -8.64 -3.14 -10.72
CA LYS A 11 -9.45 -4.36 -10.81
C LYS A 11 -9.41 -5.14 -9.49
N HIS A 12 -8.22 -5.32 -8.92
CA HIS A 12 -8.06 -6.04 -7.65
C HIS A 12 -8.70 -5.28 -6.47
N LEU A 13 -8.50 -3.96 -6.39
CA LEU A 13 -9.16 -3.14 -5.38
C LEU A 13 -10.68 -3.20 -5.47
N GLY A 14 -11.24 -3.18 -6.69
CA GLY A 14 -12.68 -3.37 -6.89
C GLY A 14 -13.18 -4.71 -6.36
N PHE A 15 -12.43 -5.78 -6.56
CA PHE A 15 -12.74 -7.10 -6.00
C PHE A 15 -12.73 -7.07 -4.45
N PHE A 16 -11.69 -6.51 -3.83
CA PHE A 16 -11.61 -6.42 -2.38
C PHE A 16 -12.67 -5.51 -1.76
N ARG A 17 -12.99 -4.40 -2.42
CA ARG A 17 -14.06 -3.49 -2.01
C ARG A 17 -15.42 -4.17 -2.01
N ASN A 18 -15.75 -4.86 -3.10
CA ASN A 18 -17.08 -5.43 -3.29
C ASN A 18 -17.31 -6.69 -2.44
N ASN A 19 -16.26 -7.48 -2.19
CA ASN A 19 -16.40 -8.78 -1.51
C ASN A 19 -15.95 -8.77 -0.05
N PHE A 20 -15.03 -7.88 0.34
CA PHE A 20 -14.41 -7.88 1.67
C PHE A 20 -14.61 -6.56 2.42
N GLY A 21 -15.35 -5.61 1.85
CA GLY A 21 -15.64 -4.33 2.51
C GLY A 21 -14.41 -3.42 2.70
N VAL A 22 -13.33 -3.65 1.94
CA VAL A 22 -12.14 -2.80 1.97
C VAL A 22 -12.49 -1.42 1.42
N ARG A 23 -12.26 -0.37 2.20
CA ARG A 23 -12.63 1.01 1.89
C ARG A 23 -11.47 1.97 2.16
N GLU A 24 -11.55 3.13 1.55
CA GLU A 24 -10.64 4.23 1.81
C GLU A 24 -10.97 4.91 3.15
N PRO A 25 -9.95 5.42 3.88
CA PRO A 25 -8.52 5.33 3.59
C PRO A 25 -8.00 3.89 3.77
N TYR A 26 -7.27 3.37 2.77
CA TYR A 26 -6.73 2.01 2.82
C TYR A 26 -5.66 1.91 3.91
N GLN A 27 -5.89 1.04 4.90
CA GLN A 27 -4.92 0.77 5.95
C GLN A 27 -3.85 -0.18 5.41
N ILE A 28 -2.63 0.34 5.24
CA ILE A 28 -1.50 -0.40 4.70
C ILE A 28 -0.54 -0.70 5.84
N LEU A 29 -0.47 -1.97 6.22
CA LEU A 29 0.54 -2.44 7.16
C LEU A 29 1.88 -2.59 6.43
N LEU A 30 2.90 -1.89 6.91
CA LEU A 30 4.26 -1.93 6.42
C LEU A 30 5.15 -2.69 7.40
N ASP A 31 6.04 -3.52 6.88
CA ASP A 31 7.09 -4.18 7.64
C ASP A 31 8.43 -3.44 7.50
N GLY A 32 9.40 -3.80 8.35
CA GLY A 32 10.73 -3.19 8.33
C GLY A 32 11.47 -3.43 7.01
N THR A 33 11.28 -4.59 6.39
CA THR A 33 11.93 -4.95 5.11
C THR A 33 11.48 -4.04 3.99
N PHE A 34 10.17 -3.82 3.86
CA PHE A 34 9.61 -2.96 2.83
C PHE A 34 10.01 -1.50 3.05
N CYS A 35 9.97 -1.01 4.29
CA CYS A 35 10.45 0.33 4.63
C CYS A 35 11.92 0.53 4.28
N GLN A 36 12.79 -0.45 4.59
CA GLN A 36 14.21 -0.41 4.26
C GLN A 36 14.44 -0.39 2.74
N ALA A 37 13.69 -1.19 1.98
CA ALA A 37 13.75 -1.19 0.52
C ALA A 37 13.30 0.15 -0.07
N ALA A 38 12.22 0.74 0.46
CA ALA A 38 11.74 2.05 0.04
C ALA A 38 12.77 3.16 0.30
N LEU A 39 13.44 3.13 1.47
CA LEU A 39 14.52 4.06 1.80
C LEU A 39 15.70 3.93 0.82
N ARG A 40 16.16 2.71 0.53
CA ARG A 40 17.24 2.47 -0.45
C ARG A 40 16.86 2.93 -1.86
N GLY A 41 15.61 2.70 -2.25
CA GLY A 41 15.06 3.14 -3.53
C GLY A 41 14.72 4.63 -3.60
N ARG A 42 14.91 5.40 -2.50
CA ARG A 42 14.48 6.80 -2.37
C ARG A 42 13.00 7.02 -2.72
N ILE A 43 12.16 6.06 -2.36
CA ILE A 43 10.71 6.09 -2.63
C ILE A 43 10.00 6.71 -1.42
N GLN A 44 9.34 7.83 -1.65
CA GLN A 44 8.45 8.43 -0.66
C GLN A 44 7.12 7.66 -0.65
N LEU A 45 6.99 6.73 0.30
CA LEU A 45 5.83 5.83 0.40
C LEU A 45 4.50 6.58 0.57
N ARG A 46 4.50 7.70 1.31
CA ARG A 46 3.31 8.53 1.55
C ARG A 46 2.73 9.11 0.27
N ASP A 47 3.57 9.41 -0.72
CA ASP A 47 3.11 9.95 -2.00
C ASP A 47 2.84 8.84 -3.01
N GLN A 48 3.66 7.78 -2.98
CA GLN A 48 3.60 6.76 -4.02
C GLN A 48 2.49 5.73 -3.81
N LEU A 49 2.15 5.39 -2.57
CA LEU A 49 1.09 4.41 -2.30
C LEU A 49 -0.30 4.94 -2.69
N PRO A 50 -0.70 6.19 -2.37
CA PRO A 50 -1.95 6.76 -2.87
C PRO A 50 -2.03 6.79 -4.40
N ARG A 51 -0.93 7.16 -5.06
CA ARG A 51 -0.86 7.19 -6.54
C ARG A 51 -0.98 5.81 -7.18
N TYR A 52 -0.39 4.78 -6.56
CA TYR A 52 -0.44 3.43 -7.08
C TYR A 52 -1.82 2.77 -6.86
N LEU A 53 -2.42 2.99 -5.68
CA LEU A 53 -3.72 2.43 -5.31
C LEU A 53 -4.90 3.27 -5.79
N MET A 54 -4.67 4.49 -6.28
CA MET A 54 -5.69 5.42 -6.77
C MET A 54 -6.75 5.74 -5.68
N GLY A 55 -6.28 5.95 -4.46
CA GLY A 55 -7.13 6.24 -3.31
C GLY A 55 -6.32 6.63 -2.07
N GLU A 56 -7.01 7.16 -1.06
CA GLU A 56 -6.35 7.58 0.19
C GLU A 56 -5.74 6.39 0.93
N THR A 57 -4.56 6.58 1.53
CA THR A 57 -3.86 5.51 2.26
C THR A 57 -3.42 5.96 3.64
N GLN A 58 -3.60 5.09 4.62
CA GLN A 58 -3.06 5.24 5.97
C GLN A 58 -1.96 4.21 6.18
N LEU A 59 -0.73 4.68 6.42
CA LEU A 59 0.42 3.82 6.65
C LEU A 59 0.49 3.44 8.14
N CYS A 60 0.55 2.14 8.40
CA CYS A 60 0.63 1.56 9.73
C CYS A 60 1.89 0.69 9.83
N THR A 61 2.49 0.62 11.00
CA THR A 61 3.53 -0.37 11.33
C THR A 61 3.10 -1.13 12.57
N THR A 62 3.48 -2.40 12.66
CA THR A 62 3.36 -3.13 13.93
C THR A 62 4.47 -2.67 14.87
N ARG A 63 4.13 -2.53 16.16
CA ARG A 63 5.16 -2.46 17.19
C ARG A 63 5.65 -3.87 17.46
N ILE A 64 6.77 -4.23 16.86
CA ILE A 64 7.49 -5.43 17.28
C ILE A 64 8.35 -5.00 18.46
N ARG A 65 8.03 -5.50 19.66
CA ARG A 65 8.82 -5.26 20.87
C ARG A 65 10.13 -6.02 20.73
N THR A 66 11.19 -5.35 20.31
CA THR A 66 12.54 -5.85 20.60
C THR A 66 12.69 -5.78 22.12
N TYR A 67 12.78 -6.93 22.77
CA TYR A 67 13.21 -7.01 24.17
C TYR A 67 14.68 -6.58 24.22
N LEU A 68 14.89 -5.30 24.51
CA LEU A 68 16.11 -4.73 25.06
C LEU A 68 15.73 -4.07 26.39
#